data_AF-A0A5A7N2Z4-F1
#
_entry.id   AF-A0A5A7N2Z4-F1
#
_cell.length_a   1.000
_cell.length_b   1.000
_cell.length_c   1.000
_cell.angle_alpha   90.00
_cell.angle_beta   90.00
_cell.angle_gamma   90.00
#
_symmetry.space_group_name_H-M   'P 1'
#
loop_
_entity.id
_entity.type
_entity.pdbx_description
1 polymer ?
#
loop_
_entity_poly.entity_id
_entity_poly.type
_entity_poly.pdbx_seq_one_letter_code
_entity_poly.pdbx_strand_id
1 'polypeptide(L)' 'MLINPEALAAYESEAHNQLIQRPEFGYHQRVNRSDGVVDLVLINGRVAWRDGHFSPQLGKDQGYGRCLRAVSAKAV' A
#
# COMPACT_ATOMS: atom_id res chain seq x y z
N MET A 1 1.81 9.18 -2.66
CA MET A 1 1.82 8.70 -1.25
C MET A 1 2.69 9.65 -0.45
N LEU A 2 2.34 9.87 0.81
CA LEU A 2 3.10 10.66 1.78
C LEU A 2 3.76 9.69 2.77
N ILE A 3 5.05 9.93 3.03
CA ILE A 3 5.88 9.11 3.91
C ILE A 3 6.40 10.05 5.01
N ASN A 4 6.34 9.58 6.26
CA ASN A 4 6.95 10.26 7.39
C ASN A 4 8.46 9.94 7.41
N PRO A 5 9.34 10.93 7.16
CA PRO A 5 10.77 10.69 7.07
C PRO A 5 11.40 10.33 8.42
N GLU A 6 10.89 10.87 9.53
CA GLU A 6 11.41 10.57 10.86
C GLU A 6 11.04 9.15 11.28
N ALA A 7 9.79 8.75 11.05
CA ALA A 7 9.34 7.38 11.30
C ALA A 7 10.09 6.37 10.42
N LEU A 8 10.35 6.71 9.14
CA LEU A 8 11.13 5.86 8.25
C LEU A 8 12.59 5.71 8.74
N ALA A 9 13.21 6.78 9.21
CA ALA A 9 14.59 6.73 9.70
C ALA A 9 14.73 5.86 10.97
N ALA A 10 13.70 5.82 11.82
CA ALA A 10 13.65 4.98 13.02
C ALA A 10 13.13 3.55 12.75
N TYR A 11 12.74 3.24 11.52
CA TYR A 11 12.05 1.99 11.19
C TYR A 11 13.00 0.79 11.11
N GLU A 12 12.79 -0.18 11.99
CA GLU A 12 13.55 -1.44 12.02
C GLU A 12 12.84 -2.55 11.25
N SER A 13 13.20 -2.75 9.99
CA SER A 13 12.53 -3.70 9.08
C SER A 13 12.50 -5.14 9.59
N GLU A 14 13.58 -5.63 10.22
CA GLU A 14 13.64 -7.01 10.72
C GLU A 14 12.70 -7.22 11.92
N ALA A 15 12.57 -6.23 12.79
CA ALA A 15 11.67 -6.28 13.94
C ALA A 15 10.20 -6.26 13.54
N HIS A 16 9.87 -5.65 12.40
CA HIS A 16 8.50 -5.53 11.89
C HIS A 16 8.11 -6.63 10.90
N ASN A 17 8.98 -7.62 10.76
CA ASN A 17 8.75 -8.77 9.91
C ASN A 17 7.91 -9.83 10.66
N GLN A 18 6.77 -10.20 10.10
CA GLN A 18 5.81 -11.09 10.72
C GLN A 18 5.45 -12.25 9.80
N LEU A 19 5.27 -13.44 10.36
CA LEU A 19 4.69 -14.58 9.64
C LEU A 19 3.20 -14.66 9.97
N ILE A 20 2.34 -14.44 8.98
CA ILE A 20 0.88 -14.46 9.16
C ILE A 20 0.25 -15.62 8.38
N GLN A 21 -0.76 -16.27 8.96
CA GLN A 21 -1.56 -17.24 8.24
C GLN A 21 -2.55 -16.53 7.31
N ARG A 22 -2.60 -16.93 6.04
CA ARG A 22 -3.57 -16.41 5.06
C ARG A 22 -4.51 -17.52 4.57
N PRO A 23 -5.71 -17.66 5.15
CA PRO A 23 -6.66 -18.71 4.78
C PRO A 23 -6.99 -18.73 3.28
N GLU A 24 -7.06 -17.55 2.65
CA GLU A 24 -7.35 -17.40 1.21
C GLU A 24 -6.30 -18.07 0.31
N PHE A 25 -5.09 -18.31 0.82
CA PHE A 25 -4.01 -18.97 0.11
C PHE A 25 -3.63 -20.33 0.70
N GLY A 26 -4.11 -20.66 1.91
CA GLY A 26 -3.84 -21.93 2.57
C GLY A 26 -2.43 -22.10 3.14
N TYR A 27 -1.63 -21.04 3.21
CA TYR A 27 -0.27 -21.07 3.76
C TYR A 27 0.10 -19.77 4.51
N HIS A 28 1.19 -19.85 5.27
CA HIS A 28 1.76 -18.71 5.96
C HIS A 28 2.53 -17.81 5.00
N GLN A 29 2.32 -16.50 5.10
CA GLN A 29 3.06 -15.50 4.33
C GLN A 29 3.86 -14.60 5.28
N ARG A 30 5.11 -14.34 4.88
CA ARG A 30 5.96 -13.36 5.55
C ARG A 30 5.62 -11.95 5.06
N VAL A 31 5.30 -11.04 5.96
CA VAL A 31 4.88 -9.66 5.66
C VAL A 31 5.74 -8.68 6.45
N ASN A 32 5.95 -7.50 5.87
CA ASN A 32 6.62 -6.40 6.55
C ASN A 32 5.59 -5.31 6.90
N ARG A 33 5.50 -4.93 8.18
CA ARG A 33 4.54 -3.94 8.67
C ARG A 33 5.22 -2.62 8.92
N SER A 34 5.12 -1.71 7.96
CA SER A 34 5.67 -0.35 8.05
C SER A 34 4.70 0.61 8.75
N ASP A 35 4.15 0.19 9.89
CA ASP A 35 3.13 0.96 10.61
C ASP A 35 3.69 2.31 11.05
N GLY A 36 2.97 3.40 10.80
CA GLY A 36 3.41 4.77 11.11
C GLY A 36 4.44 5.38 10.13
N VAL A 37 4.95 4.62 9.16
CA VAL A 37 5.88 5.15 8.13
C VAL A 37 5.11 5.84 6.99
N VAL A 38 3.95 5.30 6.64
CA VAL A 38 3.09 5.84 5.58
C VAL A 38 2.00 6.67 6.25
N ASP A 39 1.78 7.92 5.82
CA ASP A 39 0.74 8.80 6.42
C ASP A 39 -0.48 8.94 5.50
N LEU A 40 -0.28 8.87 4.18
CA LEU A 40 -1.37 9.08 3.22
C LEU A 40 -1.09 8.40 1.89
N VAL A 41 -2.07 7.64 1.39
CA VAL A 41 -2.09 7.19 0.00
C VAL A 41 -3.24 7.88 -0.71
N LEU A 42 -2.90 8.59 -1.79
CA LEU A 42 -3.86 9.12 -2.75
C LEU A 42 -3.82 8.29 -4.02
N ILE A 43 -5.00 7.99 -4.57
CA ILE A 43 -5.14 7.43 -5.91
C ILE A 43 -6.12 8.33 -6.66
N ASN A 44 -5.67 8.89 -7.79
CA ASN A 44 -6.44 9.85 -8.59
C ASN A 44 -7.04 11.01 -7.74
N GLY A 45 -6.23 11.57 -6.83
CA GLY A 45 -6.64 12.67 -5.93
C GLY A 45 -7.54 12.27 -4.76
N ARG A 46 -7.94 10.99 -4.66
CA ARG A 46 -8.81 10.48 -3.58
C ARG A 46 -8.00 9.78 -2.51
N VAL A 47 -8.38 9.97 -1.24
CA VAL A 47 -7.78 9.25 -0.11
C VAL A 47 -8.13 7.77 -0.20
N ALA A 48 -7.13 6.92 -0.39
CA ALA A 48 -7.26 5.47 -0.37
C ALA A 48 -6.85 4.89 0.99
N TRP A 49 -5.88 5.51 1.66
CA TRP A 49 -5.39 5.11 2.97
C TRP A 49 -4.94 6.35 3.73
N ARG A 50 -5.21 6.42 5.03
CA ARG A 50 -4.71 7.44 5.94
C ARG A 50 -4.65 6.89 7.37
N ASP A 51 -3.58 7.19 8.10
CA ASP A 51 -3.42 6.93 9.53
C ASP A 51 -3.80 5.50 9.97
N GLY A 52 -3.38 4.48 9.22
CA GLY A 52 -3.66 3.06 9.54
C GLY A 52 -4.95 2.52 8.93
N HIS A 53 -5.76 3.35 8.28
CA HIS A 53 -7.09 2.99 7.83
C HIS A 53 -7.26 3.12 6.32
N PHE A 54 -7.89 2.11 5.71
CA PHE A 54 -8.39 2.24 4.35
C PHE A 54 -9.60 3.16 4.30
N SER A 55 -9.71 3.92 3.21
CA SER A 55 -10.93 4.65 2.90
C SER A 55 -12.10 3.67 2.73
N PRO A 56 -13.27 3.91 3.37
CA PRO A 56 -14.43 3.02 3.25
C PRO A 56 -14.96 2.83 1.82
N GLN A 57 -14.62 3.76 0.93
CA GLN A 57 -14.99 3.78 -0.49
C GLN A 57 -13.98 3.05 -1.37
N LEU A 58 -12.76 2.76 -0.88
CA LEU A 58 -11.75 2.05 -1.64
C LEU A 58 -12.25 0.65 -2.03
N GLY A 59 -12.18 0.33 -3.33
CA GLY A 59 -12.69 -0.94 -3.86
C GLY A 59 -14.22 -1.01 -4.06
N LYS A 60 -14.96 0.04 -3.67
CA LYS A 60 -16.42 0.14 -3.88
C LYS A 60 -16.76 1.20 -4.93
N ASP A 61 -16.18 2.38 -4.79
CA ASP A 61 -16.43 3.49 -5.71
C ASP A 61 -15.52 3.41 -6.94
N GLN A 62 -16.07 3.78 -8.09
CA GLN A 62 -15.27 4.04 -9.28
C GLN A 62 -14.46 5.33 -9.13
N GLY A 63 -13.39 5.45 -9.93
CA GLY A 63 -12.57 6.66 -10.00
C GLY A 63 -11.33 6.67 -9.11
N TYR A 64 -11.07 5.62 -8.32
CA TYR A 64 -9.75 5.42 -7.69
C TYR A 64 -8.71 5.06 -8.75
N GLY A 65 -8.96 4.03 -9.56
CA GLY A 65 -8.01 3.57 -10.57
C GLY A 65 -8.71 3.07 -11.84
N ARG A 66 -7.90 2.81 -12.86
CA ARG A 66 -8.32 2.14 -14.09
C ARG A 66 -7.23 1.18 -14.53
N CYS A 67 -7.62 0.16 -15.30
CA CYS A 67 -6.65 -0.73 -15.93
C CYS A 67 -5.75 0.09 -16.88
N LEU A 68 -4.43 -0.01 -16.68
CA LEU A 68 -3.44 0.56 -17.58
C LEU A 68 -3.22 -0.44 -18.72
N ARG A 69 -3.36 0.04 -19.95
CA ARG A 69 -2.98 -0.76 -21.12
C ARG A 69 -1.49 -0.60 -21.35
N ALA A 70 -0.80 -1.69 -21.66
CA ALA A 70 0.56 -1.61 -22.15
C ALA A 70 0.57 -0.71 -23.40
N VAL A 71 1.33 0.37 -23.34
CA VAL A 71 1.70 1.14 -24.52
C VAL A 71 3.05 0.61 -24.95
N SER A 72 3.13 -0.03 -26.12
CA SER A 72 4.45 -0.29 -26.69
C SER A 72 5.08 1.08 -26.94
N ALA A 73 6.20 1.39 -26.30
CA ALA A 73 6.98 2.55 -26.68
C ALA A 73 7.28 2.39 -28.18
N LYS A 74 6.84 3.33 -29.02
CA LYS A 74 7.37 3.41 -30.38
C LYS A 74 8.87 3.65 -30.20
N ALA A 75 9.69 2.72 -30.68
CA ALA A 75 11.11 2.98 -30.84
C ALA A 75 11.23 4.24 -31.70
N VAL A 76 11.89 5.26 -31.14
CA VAL A 76 12.31 6.46 -31.88
C VAL A 76 13.52 6.09 -32.72
#